data_AF-Q9M3P5-F1
#
_entry.id   AF-Q9M3P5-F1
#
_cell.length_a   1.000
_cell.length_b   1.000
_cell.length_c   1.000
_cell.angle_alpha   90.00
_cell.angle_beta   90.00
_cell.angle_gamma   90.00
#
_symmetry.space_group_name_H-M   'P 1'
#
loop_
_entity.id
_entity.type
_entity.pdbx_description
1 polymer ?
#
loop_
_entity_poly.entity_id
_entity_poly.type
_entity_poly.pdbx_seq_one_letter_code
_entity_poly.pdbx_strand_id
1 'polypeptide(L)' 'LLHRNDGACQAKGFYTYNAFVAAAAAFPAFGTTGSTDAQKREVAAFLAQTSHETTGGWATAPDGAFAWGYCF' A
#
# COMPACT_ATOMS: atom_id res chain seq x y z
N LEU A 1 -5.38 -0.48 2.01
CA LEU A 1 -4.79 -1.81 2.36
C LEU A 1 -5.63 -2.44 3.47
N LEU A 2 -6.84 -2.87 3.11
CA LEU A 2 -7.86 -3.29 4.07
C LEU A 2 -7.54 -4.66 4.67
N HIS A 3 -7.10 -5.61 3.82
CA HIS A 3 -6.91 -7.02 4.19
C HIS A 3 -5.45 -7.43 4.46
N ARG A 4 -4.48 -6.49 4.46
CA ARG A 4 -3.05 -6.82 4.65
C ARG A 4 -2.71 -7.57 5.95
N ASN A 5 -3.57 -7.47 6.96
CA ASN A 5 -3.42 -8.12 8.26
C ASN A 5 -4.42 -9.27 8.46
N ASP A 6 -5.11 -9.69 7.41
CA ASP A 6 -5.94 -10.88 7.45
C ASP A 6 -5.12 -12.12 7.82
N GLY A 7 -5.75 -13.12 8.44
CA GLY A 7 -5.09 -14.36 8.84
C GLY A 7 -4.51 -15.17 7.68
N ALA A 8 -5.03 -14.98 6.47
CA ALA A 8 -4.53 -15.62 5.25
C ALA A 8 -3.28 -14.95 4.66
N CYS A 9 -2.91 -13.76 5.12
CA CYS A 9 -1.76 -13.02 4.61
C CYS A 9 -0.45 -13.37 5.31
N GLN A 10 0.59 -13.65 4.52
CA GLN A 10 1.93 -14.01 5.03
C GLN A 10 2.61 -12.83 5.75
N ALA A 11 2.40 -11.61 5.25
CA ALA A 11 2.97 -10.39 5.82
C ALA A 11 2.13 -9.79 6.96
N LYS A 12 1.21 -10.55 7.57
CA LYS A 12 0.34 -10.07 8.64
C LYS A 12 1.15 -9.40 9.77
N GLY A 13 0.86 -8.12 10.01
CA GLY A 13 1.50 -7.31 11.04
C GLY A 13 2.84 -6.66 10.63
N PHE A 14 3.40 -7.03 9.47
CA PHE A 14 4.69 -6.51 9.01
C PHE A 14 4.58 -5.08 8.47
N TYR A 15 3.62 -4.83 7.58
CA TYR A 15 3.43 -3.51 6.96
C TYR A 15 2.66 -2.55 7.88
N THR A 16 3.39 -1.81 8.72
CA THR A 16 2.81 -0.78 9.60
C THR A 16 2.81 0.60 8.97
N TYR A 17 1.84 1.44 9.35
CA TYR A 17 1.80 2.84 8.91
C TYR A 17 3.03 3.62 9.37
N ASN A 18 3.48 3.39 10.61
CA ASN A 18 4.66 4.07 11.16
C ASN A 18 5.93 3.72 10.38
N ALA A 19 6.10 2.46 9.97
CA ALA A 19 7.23 2.05 9.13
C ALA A 19 7.20 2.74 7.75
N PHE A 20 6.01 2.85 7.13
CA PHE A 20 5.85 3.59 5.88
C PHE A 20 6.22 5.07 6.03
N VAL A 21 5.71 5.75 7.06
CA VAL A 21 6.02 7.17 7.31
C VAL A 21 7.51 7.37 7.62
N ALA A 22 8.12 6.49 8.42
CA ALA A 22 9.54 6.55 8.71
C ALA A 22 10.41 6.34 7.46
N ALA A 23 10.03 5.41 6.58
CA ALA A 23 10.71 5.20 5.31
C ALA A 23 10.54 6.40 4.37
N ALA A 24 9.32 6.93 4.25
CA ALA A 24 9.04 8.11 3.43
C ALA A 24 9.85 9.34 3.88
N ALA A 25 10.10 9.50 5.18
CA ALA A 25 10.93 10.59 5.70
C ALA A 25 12.38 10.56 5.21
N ALA A 26 12.90 9.41 4.79
CA ALA A 26 14.23 9.30 4.16
C ALA A 26 14.25 9.78 2.69
N PHE A 27 13.08 9.96 2.07
CA PHE A 27 12.91 10.41 0.69
C PHE A 27 12.09 11.70 0.66
N PRO A 28 12.69 12.86 0.99
CA PRO A 28 11.95 14.09 1.28
C PRO A 28 11.13 14.65 0.11
N ALA A 29 11.38 14.20 -1.13
CA ALA A 29 10.59 14.57 -2.32
C ALA A 29 9.36 13.69 -2.55
N PHE A 30 9.29 12.50 -1.93
CA PHE A 30 8.21 11.54 -2.13
C PHE A 30 6.92 12.03 -1.46
N GLY A 31 5.87 12.22 -2.27
CA GLY A 31 4.57 12.69 -1.80
C GLY A 31 4.56 14.15 -1.35
N THR A 32 5.61 14.91 -1.65
CA THR A 32 5.75 16.34 -1.27
C THR A 32 6.04 17.25 -2.47
N THR A 33 6.15 16.66 -3.67
CA THR A 33 6.48 17.39 -4.91
C THR A 33 5.23 17.82 -5.67
N GLY A 34 5.18 19.08 -6.12
CA GLY A 34 4.10 19.60 -6.96
C GLY A 34 2.83 19.97 -6.19
N SER A 35 1.68 20.00 -6.88
CA SER A 35 0.38 20.33 -6.28
C SER A 35 -0.11 19.20 -5.36
N THR A 36 -1.07 19.51 -4.47
CA THR A 36 -1.70 18.52 -3.59
C THR A 36 -2.26 17.31 -4.37
N ASP A 37 -2.80 17.54 -5.57
CA ASP A 37 -3.30 16.44 -6.41
C ASP A 37 -2.18 15.59 -7.00
N ALA A 38 -1.03 16.20 -7.36
CA ALA A 38 0.15 15.47 -7.80
C ALA A 38 0.74 14.62 -6.66
N GLN A 39 0.85 15.18 -5.46
CA GLN A 39 1.32 14.48 -4.26
C GLN A 39 0.43 13.27 -3.93
N LYS A 40 -0.91 13.46 -3.92
CA LYS A 40 -1.87 12.36 -3.72
C LYS A 40 -1.74 11.29 -4.79
N ARG A 41 -1.56 11.70 -6.05
CA ARG A 41 -1.40 10.78 -7.17
C ARG A 41 -0.10 9.97 -7.07
N GLU A 42 1.00 10.57 -6.63
CA GLU A 42 2.27 9.88 -6.42
C GLU A 42 2.12 8.79 -5.36
N VAL A 43 1.56 9.12 -4.19
CA VAL A 43 1.33 8.14 -3.12
C VAL A 43 0.37 7.04 -3.58
N ALA A 44 -0.71 7.39 -4.28
CA ALA A 44 -1.65 6.42 -4.82
C ALA A 44 -0.99 5.48 -5.85
N ALA A 45 -0.17 6.01 -6.75
CA ALA A 45 0.54 5.23 -7.76
C ALA A 45 1.56 4.29 -7.12
N PHE A 46 2.34 4.77 -6.15
CA PHE A 46 3.27 3.96 -5.39
C PHE A 46 2.53 2.80 -4.70
N LEU A 47 1.50 3.11 -3.91
CA LEU A 47 0.74 2.10 -3.18
C LEU A 47 0.04 1.12 -4.12
N ALA A 48 -0.43 1.55 -5.29
CA ALA A 48 -1.07 0.68 -6.27
C ALA A 48 -0.08 -0.30 -6.89
N GLN A 49 1.09 0.18 -7.33
CA GLN A 49 2.15 -0.67 -7.89
C GLN A 49 2.64 -1.71 -6.88
N THR A 50 3.02 -1.27 -5.67
CA THR A 50 3.49 -2.19 -4.63
C THR A 50 2.39 -3.13 -4.13
N SER A 51 1.12 -2.69 -4.14
CA SER A 51 -0.02 -3.57 -3.86
C SER A 51 -0.16 -4.67 -4.88
N HIS A 52 0.10 -4.40 -6.16
CA HIS A 52 0.08 -5.43 -7.20
C HIS A 52 1.16 -6.48 -6.96
N GLU A 53 2.40 -6.05 -6.67
CA GLU A 53 3.53 -6.95 -6.39
C GLU A 53 3.32 -7.85 -5.17
N THR A 54 2.49 -7.40 -4.21
CA THR A 54 2.26 -8.08 -2.93
C THR A 54 0.80 -8.51 -2.75
N THR A 55 0.04 -8.63 -3.84
CA THR A 55 -1.40 -8.88 -3.77
C THR A 55 -1.72 -10.30 -3.32
N GLY A 56 -2.64 -10.44 -2.38
CA GLY A 56 -3.33 -11.69 -2.06
C GLY A 56 -4.72 -11.79 -2.69
N GLY A 57 -5.12 -10.83 -3.53
CA GLY A 57 -6.47 -10.72 -4.05
C GLY A 57 -6.78 -11.69 -5.19
N TRP A 58 -8.01 -12.20 -5.23
CA TRP A 58 -8.56 -12.99 -6.33
C TRP A 58 -9.88 -12.38 -6.84
N ALA A 59 -10.44 -12.91 -7.93
CA ALA A 59 -11.59 -12.30 -8.63
C ALA A 59 -12.83 -12.06 -7.73
N THR A 60 -13.03 -12.90 -6.70
CA THR A 60 -14.16 -12.84 -5.75
C THR A 60 -13.70 -12.59 -4.31
N ALA A 61 -12.52 -11.98 -4.12
CA ALA A 61 -12.04 -11.62 -2.80
C ALA A 61 -13.05 -10.74 -2.05
N PRO A 62 -13.20 -10.88 -0.72
CA PRO A 62 -13.94 -9.93 0.11
C PRO A 62 -13.48 -8.50 -0.19
N ASP A 63 -14.43 -7.59 -0.42
CA ASP A 63 -14.19 -6.18 -0.79
C ASP A 63 -13.44 -5.97 -2.12
N GLY A 64 -13.33 -7.01 -2.94
CA GLY A 64 -12.71 -7.00 -4.26
C GLY A 64 -11.20 -7.19 -4.26
N ALA A 65 -10.64 -7.62 -5.40
CA ALA A 65 -9.23 -7.99 -5.55
C ALA A 65 -8.25 -6.87 -5.14
N PHE A 66 -8.62 -5.60 -5.34
CA PHE A 66 -7.75 -4.46 -5.06
C PHE A 66 -7.69 -4.07 -3.58
N ALA A 67 -8.50 -4.69 -2.71
CA ALA A 67 -8.44 -4.49 -1.26
C ALA A 67 -7.33 -5.31 -0.56
N TRP A 68 -6.67 -6.22 -1.31
CA TRP A 68 -5.76 -7.26 -0.81
C TRP A 68 -4.27 -7.04 -1.14
N GLY A 69 -3.88 -5.80 -1.47
CA GLY A 69 -2.45 -5.44 -1.55
C GLY A 69 -1.74 -5.59 -0.20
N TYR A 70 -0.42 -5.83 -0.25
CA TYR A 70 0.45 -6.00 0.92
C TYR A 70 0.13 -7.25 1.77
N CYS A 71 -0.34 -8.31 1.12
CA CYS A 71 -0.64 -9.59 1.76
C CYS A 71 0.61 -10.50 1.89
N PHE A 72 1.56 -10.34 0.97
CA PHE A 72 2.84 -11.05 0.92
C PHE A 72 4.01 -10.16 1.26
#